data_AF-A0A7V4BLZ0-F1
#
_entry.id   AF-A0A7V4BLZ0-F1
#
_cell.length_a   1.000
_cell.length_b   1.000
_cell.length_c   1.000
_cell.angle_alpha   90.00
_cell.angle_beta   90.00
_cell.angle_gamma   90.00
#
_symmetry.space_group_name_H-M   'P 1'
#
loop_
_entity.id
_entity.type
_entity.pdbx_description
1 polymer ?
#
loop_
_entity_poly.entity_id
_entity_poly.type
_entity_poly.pdbx_seq_one_letter_code
_entity_poly.pdbx_strand_id
1 'polypeptide(L)'
;MTIQGKYYDKNVDITVVKDGKPVICLGIKFVTSNYKQNANNYFENMMGETANIQARKDLPYFQLIILRYKTPYYSKTTQRTGTKEPTKIEIINEHDLQKYVNLAYDTPQAHRPYSIGILLIDLDEEKEKVTALKPSQLFEKEFANLLESKLSVENLFTEIENYKKFISCKK
;
A
#
# COMPACT_ATOMS: atom_id res chain seq x y z
N MET A 1 -2.62 10.98 13.66
CA MET A 1 -2.87 12.43 13.81
C MET A 1 -3.94 12.83 12.79
N THR A 2 -4.82 13.76 13.13
CA THR A 2 -5.75 14.32 12.14
C THR A 2 -5.01 15.36 11.31
N ILE A 3 -4.92 15.13 10.02
CA ILE A 3 -4.31 16.02 9.04
C ILE A 3 -5.42 16.70 8.26
N GLN A 4 -5.43 18.03 8.27
CA GLN A 4 -6.32 18.78 7.40
C GLN A 4 -5.93 18.52 5.96
N GLY A 5 -6.75 17.84 5.17
CA GLY A 5 -6.51 17.61 3.75
C GLY A 5 -6.96 18.79 2.88
N LYS A 6 -6.95 18.62 1.55
CA LYS A 6 -7.50 19.62 0.62
C LYS A 6 -9.02 19.63 0.61
N TYR A 7 -9.64 18.46 0.71
CA TYR A 7 -11.09 18.29 0.59
C TYR A 7 -11.74 17.95 1.93
N TYR A 8 -11.05 17.20 2.80
CA TYR A 8 -11.52 16.81 4.12
C TYR A 8 -10.36 16.47 5.05
N ASP A 9 -10.62 16.50 6.36
CA ASP A 9 -9.66 16.09 7.38
C ASP A 9 -9.52 14.56 7.41
N LYS A 10 -8.28 14.05 7.45
CA LYS A 10 -8.01 12.62 7.49
C LYS A 10 -7.17 12.24 8.68
N ASN A 11 -7.60 11.19 9.38
CA ASN A 11 -6.75 10.47 10.32
C ASN A 11 -5.78 9.60 9.52
N VAL A 12 -4.52 10.03 9.48
CA VAL A 12 -3.45 9.30 8.80
C VAL A 12 -2.89 8.23 9.75
N ASP A 13 -2.62 7.04 9.21
CA ASP A 13 -2.16 5.87 9.96
C ASP A 13 -0.83 6.16 10.68
N ILE A 14 0.17 6.65 9.95
CA ILE A 14 1.45 7.10 10.49
C ILE A 14 1.74 8.52 10.02
N THR A 15 2.04 9.40 10.98
CA THR A 15 2.46 10.78 10.72
C THR A 15 3.79 11.03 11.39
N VAL A 16 4.77 11.50 10.62
CA VAL A 16 6.02 12.05 11.16
C VAL A 16 5.83 13.54 11.37
N VAL A 17 6.20 14.02 12.55
CA VAL A 17 6.00 15.39 12.99
C VAL A 17 7.35 16.02 13.30
N LYS A 18 7.54 17.28 12.88
CA LYS A 18 8.68 18.12 13.25
C LYS A 18 8.13 19.45 13.77
N ASP A 19 8.56 19.86 14.97
CA ASP A 19 8.11 21.11 15.62
C ASP A 19 6.57 21.25 15.69
N GLY A 20 5.89 20.14 15.99
CA GLY A 20 4.42 20.07 16.05
C GLY A 20 3.71 20.07 14.69
N LYS A 21 4.43 20.16 13.57
CA LYS A 21 3.85 20.15 12.21
C LYS A 21 4.08 18.82 11.50
N PRO A 22 3.07 18.29 10.79
CA PRO A 22 3.24 17.08 9.99
C PRO A 22 4.17 17.36 8.82
N VAL A 23 5.13 16.46 8.59
CA VAL A 23 6.12 16.57 7.50
C VAL A 23 6.12 15.37 6.57
N ILE A 24 5.70 14.19 7.05
CA ILE A 24 5.55 12.98 6.24
C ILE A 24 4.30 12.24 6.70
N CYS A 25 3.50 11.77 5.74
CA CYS A 25 2.36 10.89 5.99
C CYS A 25 2.65 9.51 5.38
N LEU A 26 2.26 8.44 6.06
CA LEU A 26 2.35 7.06 5.55
C LEU A 26 1.01 6.35 5.80
N GLY A 27 0.42 5.85 4.71
CA GLY A 27 -0.80 5.07 4.69
C GLY A 27 -0.44 3.59 4.68
N ILE A 28 -1.17 2.79 5.44
CA ILE A 28 -0.95 1.34 5.51
C ILE A 28 -2.24 0.63 5.13
N LYS A 29 -2.16 -0.19 4.09
CA LYS A 29 -3.26 -1.06 3.69
C LYS A 29 -2.87 -2.52 3.87
N PHE A 30 -3.54 -3.20 4.78
CA PHE A 30 -3.38 -4.64 4.99
C PHE A 30 -4.60 -5.39 4.43
N VAL A 31 -4.39 -6.24 3.41
CA VAL A 31 -5.46 -7.02 2.76
C VAL A 31 -5.16 -8.50 2.84
N THR A 32 -5.99 -9.22 3.59
CA THR A 32 -5.80 -10.66 3.87
C THR A 32 -6.92 -11.55 3.34
N SER A 33 -8.00 -10.99 2.78
CA SER A 33 -9.13 -11.71 2.20
C SER A 33 -9.80 -10.89 1.10
N ASN A 34 -10.55 -11.58 0.23
CA ASN A 34 -11.40 -10.98 -0.82
C ASN A 34 -10.69 -9.88 -1.64
N TYR A 35 -9.40 -10.04 -1.93
CA TYR A 35 -8.61 -9.02 -2.61
C TYR A 35 -9.20 -8.71 -3.99
N LYS A 36 -9.36 -9.71 -4.86
CA LYS A 36 -9.78 -9.47 -6.25
C LYS A 36 -11.16 -8.81 -6.35
N GLN A 37 -12.07 -9.17 -5.45
CA GLN A 37 -13.41 -8.56 -5.37
C GLN A 37 -13.36 -7.06 -5.06
N ASN A 38 -12.39 -6.61 -4.25
CA ASN A 38 -12.31 -5.25 -3.74
C ASN A 38 -11.10 -4.48 -4.29
N ALA A 39 -10.35 -5.07 -5.23
CA ALA A 39 -9.06 -4.57 -5.66
C ALA A 39 -9.15 -3.14 -6.21
N ASN A 40 -10.20 -2.81 -6.96
CA ASN A 40 -10.40 -1.48 -7.52
C ASN A 40 -10.75 -0.46 -6.44
N ASN A 41 -11.65 -0.80 -5.53
CA ASN A 41 -11.99 0.05 -4.39
C ASN A 41 -10.75 0.37 -3.53
N TYR A 42 -9.87 -0.61 -3.29
CA TYR A 42 -8.63 -0.37 -2.57
C TYR A 42 -7.70 0.60 -3.30
N PHE A 43 -7.56 0.43 -4.61
CA PHE A 43 -6.72 1.28 -5.45
C PHE A 43 -7.26 2.73 -5.53
N GLU A 44 -8.56 2.89 -5.80
CA GLU A 44 -9.23 4.19 -5.87
C GLU A 44 -9.19 4.93 -4.54
N ASN A 45 -9.45 4.24 -3.43
CA ASN A 45 -9.37 4.83 -2.10
C ASN A 45 -7.94 5.30 -1.80
N MET A 46 -6.92 4.49 -2.09
CA MET A 46 -5.52 4.88 -1.90
C MET A 46 -5.17 6.14 -2.70
N MET A 47 -5.58 6.22 -3.98
CA MET A 47 -5.37 7.41 -4.81
C MET A 47 -6.11 8.64 -4.28
N GLY A 48 -7.36 8.48 -3.83
CA GLY A 48 -8.17 9.56 -3.28
C GLY A 48 -7.60 10.12 -1.97
N GLU A 49 -7.16 9.25 -1.08
CA GLU A 49 -6.49 9.64 0.16
C GLU A 49 -5.16 10.34 -0.13
N THR A 50 -4.38 9.81 -1.07
CA THR A 50 -3.14 10.41 -1.55
C THR A 50 -3.38 11.82 -2.09
N ALA A 51 -4.38 11.98 -2.96
CA ALA A 51 -4.76 13.28 -3.51
C ALA A 51 -5.21 14.26 -2.43
N ASN A 52 -5.96 13.80 -1.44
CA ASN A 52 -6.45 14.66 -0.36
C ASN A 52 -5.29 15.23 0.48
N ILE A 53 -4.26 14.43 0.79
CA ILE A 53 -3.11 14.88 1.58
C ILE A 53 -2.11 15.65 0.72
N GLN A 54 -1.64 15.08 -0.39
CA GLN A 54 -0.55 15.66 -1.19
C GLN A 54 -0.93 16.91 -1.97
N ALA A 55 -2.23 17.15 -2.19
CA ALA A 55 -2.65 18.42 -2.78
C ALA A 55 -2.37 19.62 -1.86
N ARG A 56 -2.02 19.37 -0.60
CA ARG A 56 -1.32 20.35 0.23
C ARG A 56 0.15 20.33 -0.13
N LYS A 57 0.66 21.49 -0.55
CA LYS A 57 2.07 21.66 -0.88
C LYS A 57 2.96 21.20 0.27
N ASP A 58 4.05 20.52 -0.05
CA ASP A 58 5.09 20.07 0.87
C ASP A 58 4.66 19.05 1.96
N LEU A 59 3.60 18.26 1.72
CA LEU A 59 3.24 17.13 2.60
C LEU A 59 3.09 15.82 1.79
N PRO A 60 4.18 15.06 1.58
CA PRO A 60 4.12 13.82 0.82
C PRO A 60 3.34 12.75 1.56
N TYR A 61 2.66 11.90 0.78
CA TYR A 61 1.95 10.76 1.29
C TYR A 61 2.51 9.48 0.66
N PHE A 62 3.14 8.68 1.50
CA PHE A 62 3.69 7.38 1.18
C PHE A 62 2.64 6.29 1.41
N GLN A 63 2.71 5.18 0.67
CA GLN A 63 1.76 4.08 0.80
C GLN A 63 2.50 2.74 0.98
N LEU A 64 2.17 2.02 2.05
CA LEU A 64 2.60 0.64 2.27
C LEU A 64 1.39 -0.29 2.11
N ILE A 65 1.48 -1.23 1.17
CA ILE A 65 0.44 -2.19 0.85
C ILE A 65 0.96 -3.57 1.21
N ILE A 66 0.25 -4.26 2.09
CA ILE A 66 0.58 -5.62 2.52
C ILE A 66 -0.53 -6.54 2.04
N LEU A 67 -0.19 -7.51 1.20
CA LEU A 67 -1.15 -8.41 0.56
C LEU A 67 -0.84 -9.87 0.88
N ARG A 68 -1.86 -10.64 1.26
CA ARG A 68 -1.74 -12.10 1.39
C ARG A 68 -1.76 -12.74 0.00
N TYR A 69 -0.63 -13.28 -0.46
CA TYR A 69 -0.47 -13.79 -1.83
C TYR A 69 -1.52 -14.86 -2.20
N LYS A 70 -1.72 -15.83 -1.31
CA LYS A 70 -2.84 -16.79 -1.36
C LYS A 70 -4.00 -16.23 -0.55
N THR A 71 -4.88 -15.49 -1.20
CA THR A 71 -5.98 -14.76 -0.55
C THR A 71 -7.24 -15.63 -0.43
N PRO A 72 -7.76 -15.92 0.77
CA PRO A 72 -9.07 -16.54 0.92
C PRO A 72 -10.18 -15.63 0.39
N TYR A 73 -11.14 -16.24 -0.32
CA TYR A 73 -12.34 -15.60 -0.80
C TYR A 73 -13.55 -16.11 0.00
N TYR A 74 -14.25 -15.20 0.68
CA TYR A 74 -15.50 -15.47 1.36
C TYR A 74 -16.67 -14.93 0.55
N SER A 75 -17.63 -15.79 0.17
CA SER A 75 -18.84 -15.33 -0.52
C SER A 75 -19.70 -14.43 0.37
N LYS A 76 -20.58 -13.61 -0.23
CA LYS A 76 -21.54 -12.78 0.54
C LYS A 76 -22.42 -13.61 1.46
N THR A 77 -22.80 -14.82 1.04
CA THR A 77 -23.59 -15.74 1.85
C THR A 77 -22.77 -16.20 3.06
N THR A 78 -21.53 -16.64 2.84
CA THR A 78 -20.57 -17.05 3.88
C THR A 78 -20.34 -15.95 4.92
N GLN A 79 -20.19 -14.71 4.46
CA GLN A 79 -20.03 -13.53 5.33
C GLN A 79 -21.28 -13.25 6.18
N ARG A 80 -22.48 -13.52 5.66
CA ARG A 80 -23.76 -13.32 6.36
C ARG A 80 -24.09 -14.44 7.33
N THR A 81 -23.75 -15.68 6.99
CA THR A 81 -24.03 -16.86 7.82
C THR A 81 -22.99 -17.10 8.90
N GLY A 82 -21.87 -16.35 8.89
CA GLY A 82 -20.78 -16.50 9.87
C GLY A 82 -19.94 -17.76 9.66
N THR A 83 -20.05 -18.41 8.50
CA THR A 83 -19.24 -19.59 8.19
C THR A 83 -17.79 -19.14 8.01
N LYS A 84 -16.87 -19.82 8.70
CA LYS A 84 -15.45 -19.43 8.75
C LYS A 84 -14.61 -19.95 7.59
N GLU A 85 -15.16 -20.85 6.77
CA GLU A 85 -14.42 -21.49 5.69
C GLU A 85 -14.42 -20.67 4.40
N PRO A 86 -13.25 -20.44 3.78
CA PRO A 86 -13.17 -19.75 2.51
C PRO A 86 -13.79 -20.61 1.40
N THR A 87 -14.54 -19.97 0.50
CA THR A 87 -15.15 -20.66 -0.65
C THR A 87 -14.09 -21.09 -1.67
N LYS A 88 -12.98 -20.34 -1.77
CA LYS A 88 -11.80 -20.66 -2.58
C LYS A 88 -10.59 -19.85 -2.12
N ILE A 89 -9.41 -20.25 -2.57
CA ILE A 89 -8.17 -19.46 -2.46
C ILE A 89 -7.89 -18.80 -3.81
N GLU A 90 -7.78 -17.47 -3.82
CA GLU A 90 -7.38 -16.68 -4.97
C GLU A 90 -5.90 -16.36 -4.89
N ILE A 91 -5.18 -16.54 -6.00
CA ILE A 91 -3.76 -16.18 -6.09
C ILE A 91 -3.66 -14.80 -6.73
N ILE A 92 -2.98 -13.88 -6.04
CA ILE A 92 -2.62 -12.57 -6.59
C ILE A 92 -1.61 -12.78 -7.72
N ASN A 93 -1.92 -12.26 -8.91
CA ASN A 93 -1.05 -12.37 -10.08
C ASN A 93 -0.54 -10.99 -10.55
N GLU A 94 0.26 -10.97 -11.61
CA GLU A 94 0.86 -9.73 -12.12
C GLU A 94 -0.19 -8.73 -12.60
N HIS A 95 -1.24 -9.19 -13.29
CA HIS A 95 -2.34 -8.35 -13.74
C HIS A 95 -3.01 -7.60 -12.58
N ASP A 96 -3.19 -8.27 -11.43
CA ASP A 96 -3.76 -7.67 -10.23
C ASP A 96 -2.92 -6.50 -9.66
N LEU A 97 -1.59 -6.57 -9.85
CA LEU A 97 -0.61 -5.63 -9.30
C LEU A 97 -0.14 -4.58 -10.33
N GLN A 98 -0.34 -4.82 -11.62
CA GLN A 98 0.11 -3.96 -12.72
C GLN A 98 -0.34 -2.50 -12.56
N LYS A 99 -1.55 -2.28 -12.04
CA LYS A 99 -2.05 -0.92 -11.77
C LYS A 99 -1.20 -0.12 -10.77
N TYR A 100 -0.62 -0.78 -9.77
CA TYR A 100 0.29 -0.11 -8.82
C TYR A 100 1.64 0.20 -9.47
N VAL A 101 2.14 -0.72 -10.32
CA VAL A 101 3.33 -0.47 -11.11
C VAL A 101 3.12 0.74 -12.02
N ASN A 102 2.03 0.77 -12.78
CA ASN A 102 1.69 1.90 -13.64
C ASN A 102 1.63 3.21 -12.85
N LEU A 103 0.96 3.22 -11.69
CA LEU A 103 0.87 4.41 -10.83
C LEU A 103 2.24 4.83 -10.28
N ALA A 104 3.12 3.89 -9.93
CA ALA A 104 4.45 4.19 -9.40
C ALA A 104 5.37 4.87 -10.45
N TYR A 105 5.10 4.67 -11.74
CA TYR A 105 5.84 5.26 -12.86
C TYR A 105 5.12 6.41 -13.57
N ASP A 106 3.87 6.72 -13.19
CA ASP A 106 3.11 7.83 -13.76
C ASP A 106 3.79 9.19 -13.47
N THR A 107 3.42 10.23 -14.19
CA THR A 107 3.85 11.61 -13.93
C THR A 107 3.51 12.04 -12.49
N PRO A 108 4.37 12.82 -11.81
CA PRO A 108 4.07 13.32 -10.48
C PRO A 108 2.78 14.15 -10.47
N GLN A 109 1.76 13.66 -9.76
CA GLN A 109 0.46 14.31 -9.59
C GLN A 109 -0.07 14.06 -8.18
N ALA A 110 -1.09 14.80 -7.76
CA ALA A 110 -1.61 14.73 -6.39
C ALA A 110 -2.04 13.32 -5.98
N HIS A 111 -2.63 12.53 -6.90
CA HIS A 111 -3.15 11.19 -6.63
C HIS A 111 -2.09 10.09 -6.68
N ARG A 112 -0.89 10.38 -7.21
CA ARG A 112 0.24 9.45 -7.25
C ARG A 112 1.01 9.54 -5.93
N PRO A 113 1.10 8.46 -5.12
CA PRO A 113 1.85 8.49 -3.88
C PRO A 113 3.30 8.87 -4.12
N TYR A 114 3.92 9.55 -3.14
CA TYR A 114 5.33 9.90 -3.24
C TYR A 114 6.20 8.66 -3.48
N SER A 115 5.90 7.57 -2.78
CA SER A 115 6.41 6.23 -3.07
C SER A 115 5.41 5.17 -2.58
N ILE A 116 5.47 3.99 -3.19
CA ILE A 116 4.63 2.82 -2.88
C ILE A 116 5.55 1.66 -2.50
N GLY A 117 5.29 1.02 -1.37
CA GLY A 117 5.87 -0.28 -1.01
C GLY A 117 4.81 -1.36 -1.05
N ILE A 118 5.10 -2.49 -1.69
CA ILE A 118 4.22 -3.67 -1.74
C ILE A 118 4.95 -4.83 -1.06
N LEU A 119 4.34 -5.37 -0.01
CA LEU A 119 4.80 -6.56 0.69
C LEU A 119 3.82 -7.71 0.44
N LEU A 120 4.31 -8.78 -0.17
CA LEU A 120 3.56 -10.03 -0.28
C LEU A 120 3.88 -10.92 0.92
N ILE A 121 2.84 -11.48 1.53
CA ILE A 121 2.98 -12.38 2.66
C ILE A 121 2.25 -13.70 2.44
N ASP A 122 2.75 -14.73 3.10
CA ASP A 122 2.03 -15.95 3.39
C ASP A 122 1.60 -15.95 4.86
N LEU A 123 0.38 -16.42 5.11
CA LEU A 123 -0.20 -16.55 6.45
C LEU A 123 -0.56 -18.01 6.66
N ASP A 124 0.24 -18.67 7.49
CA ASP A 124 -0.02 -20.01 8.03
C ASP A 124 -0.79 -19.82 9.35
N GLU A 125 -2.12 -19.88 9.26
CA GLU A 125 -3.02 -19.65 10.39
C GLU A 125 -2.95 -20.78 11.43
N GLU A 126 -2.63 -22.01 11.01
CA GLU A 126 -2.48 -23.14 11.91
C GLU A 126 -1.23 -23.01 12.80
N LYS A 127 -0.16 -22.44 12.25
CA LYS A 127 1.11 -22.22 12.96
C LYS A 127 1.29 -20.79 13.46
N GLU A 128 0.27 -19.94 13.34
CA GLU A 128 0.30 -18.53 13.69
C GLU A 128 1.52 -17.78 13.11
N LYS A 129 1.92 -18.16 11.89
CA LYS A 129 3.17 -17.70 11.28
C LYS A 129 2.90 -16.82 10.07
N VAL A 130 3.59 -15.68 10.05
CA VAL A 130 3.64 -14.77 8.90
C VAL A 130 5.00 -14.86 8.24
N THR A 131 5.04 -15.04 6.93
CA THR A 131 6.28 -15.07 6.15
C THR A 131 6.22 -14.06 5.02
N ALA A 132 7.22 -13.18 4.92
CA ALA A 132 7.39 -12.33 3.75
C ALA A 132 7.83 -13.17 2.54
N LEU A 133 7.17 -12.98 1.41
CA LEU A 133 7.44 -13.69 0.18
C LEU A 133 8.29 -12.82 -0.76
N LYS A 134 9.20 -13.46 -1.49
CA LYS A 134 10.03 -12.78 -2.50
C LYS A 134 9.30 -12.77 -3.84
N PRO A 135 9.04 -11.61 -4.46
CA PRO A 135 8.43 -11.53 -5.79
C PRO A 135 9.13 -12.39 -6.86
N SER A 136 10.46 -12.51 -6.79
CA SER A 136 11.28 -13.37 -7.68
C SER A 136 10.94 -14.86 -7.63
N GLN A 137 10.23 -15.32 -6.60
CA GLN A 137 9.74 -16.69 -6.47
C GLN A 137 8.30 -16.86 -6.96
N LEU A 138 7.59 -15.76 -7.24
CA LEU A 138 6.14 -15.75 -7.49
C LEU A 138 5.77 -15.27 -8.90
N PHE A 139 6.61 -14.47 -9.53
CA PHE A 139 6.32 -13.77 -10.78
C PHE A 139 7.45 -13.92 -11.79
N GLU A 140 7.18 -13.51 -13.03
CA GLU A 140 8.19 -13.43 -14.07
C GLU A 140 9.29 -12.44 -13.70
N LYS A 141 10.51 -12.71 -14.18
CA LYS A 141 11.72 -12.00 -13.76
C LYS A 141 11.62 -10.49 -13.88
N GLU A 142 11.08 -9.98 -15.00
CA GLU A 142 10.97 -8.55 -15.23
C GLU A 142 10.00 -7.89 -14.25
N PHE A 143 8.82 -8.49 -14.05
CA PHE A 143 7.82 -7.99 -13.12
C PHE A 143 8.29 -8.06 -11.66
N ALA A 144 8.90 -9.19 -11.28
CA ALA A 144 9.49 -9.37 -9.96
C ALA A 144 10.54 -8.29 -9.65
N ASN A 145 11.42 -7.97 -10.62
CA ASN A 145 12.42 -6.92 -10.46
C ASN A 145 11.79 -5.55 -10.19
N LEU A 146 10.65 -5.21 -10.82
CA LEU A 146 9.95 -3.95 -10.56
C LEU A 146 9.44 -3.87 -9.12
N LEU A 147 8.91 -4.99 -8.59
CA LEU A 147 8.45 -5.08 -7.21
C LEU A 147 9.58 -5.07 -6.18
N GLU A 148 10.68 -5.76 -6.45
CA GLU A 148 11.85 -5.83 -5.55
C GLU A 148 12.71 -4.56 -5.60
N SER A 149 12.59 -3.74 -6.66
CA SER A 149 13.25 -2.45 -6.76
C SER A 149 12.30 -1.30 -6.45
N LYS A 150 11.53 -0.82 -7.42
CA LYS A 150 10.76 0.42 -7.33
C LYS A 150 9.64 0.37 -6.29
N LEU A 151 8.98 -0.77 -6.16
CA LEU A 151 7.85 -0.95 -5.24
C LEU A 151 8.22 -1.74 -3.97
N SER A 152 9.51 -1.88 -3.63
CA SER A 152 9.90 -2.63 -2.44
C SER A 152 9.70 -1.82 -1.16
N VAL A 153 9.58 -2.52 -0.03
CA VAL A 153 9.49 -1.89 1.28
C VAL A 153 10.78 -1.13 1.59
N GLU A 154 11.93 -1.69 1.20
CA GLU A 154 13.24 -1.08 1.34
C GLU A 154 13.34 0.24 0.56
N ASN A 155 12.86 0.27 -0.69
CA ASN A 155 12.84 1.49 -1.49
C ASN A 155 11.85 2.53 -0.94
N LEU A 156 10.69 2.10 -0.43
CA LEU A 156 9.74 2.98 0.26
C LEU A 156 10.41 3.74 1.41
N PHE A 157 11.11 3.03 2.29
CA PHE A 157 11.79 3.66 3.43
C PHE A 157 13.03 4.47 3.00
N THR A 158 13.72 4.06 1.93
CA THR A 158 14.79 4.86 1.34
C THR A 158 14.27 6.22 0.87
N GLU A 159 13.11 6.25 0.19
CA GLU A 159 12.48 7.49 -0.26
C GLU A 159 11.99 8.37 0.90
N ILE A 160 11.49 7.77 1.98
CA ILE A 160 11.16 8.49 3.22
C ILE A 160 12.41 9.18 3.80
N GLU A 161 13.53 8.46 3.90
CA GLU A 161 14.78 9.01 4.42
C GLU A 161 15.36 10.09 3.49
N ASN A 162 15.26 9.90 2.17
CA ASN A 162 15.65 10.91 1.18
C ASN A 162 14.83 12.20 1.37
N TYR A 163 13.51 12.09 1.54
CA TYR A 163 12.66 13.24 1.76
C TYR A 163 12.94 13.93 3.11
N LYS A 164 13.19 13.16 4.17
CA LYS A 164 13.62 13.70 5.48
C LYS A 164 14.91 14.51 5.36
N LYS A 165 15.92 14.02 4.63
CA LYS A 165 17.17 14.76 4.36
C LYS A 165 16.89 16.05 3.58
N PHE A 166 16.05 15.97 2.56
CA PHE A 166 15.64 17.14 1.77
C PHE A 166 15.01 18.25 2.63
N ILE A 167 14.06 17.91 3.51
CA ILE A 167 13.48 18.91 4.44
C ILE A 167 14.52 19.46 5.42
N SER A 168 15.47 18.62 5.86
CA SER A 168 16.51 19.05 6.80
C SER A 168 17.48 20.07 6.19
N CYS A 169 17.64 20.03 4.85
CA CYS A 169 18.47 20.97 4.10
C CYS A 169 17.74 22.24 3.65
N LYS A 170 16.39 22.24 3.60
CA LYS A 170 15.58 23.45 3.43
C LYS A 170 15.65 24.29 4.72
N LYS A 171 16.71 25.10 4.86
CA LYS A 171 16.77 26.21 5.82
C LYS A 171 15.97 27.40 5.29
#